data_AF-A0A6J2TGH1-F1
#
_entry.id   AF-A0A6J2TGH1-F1
#
_cell.length_a   1.000
_cell.length_b   1.000
_cell.length_c   1.000
_cell.angle_alpha   90.00
_cell.angle_beta   90.00
_cell.angle_gamma   90.00
#
_symmetry.space_group_name_H-M   'P 1'
#
loop_
_entity.id
_entity.type
_entity.pdbx_description
1 polymer ?
#
loop_
_entity_poly.entity_id
_entity_poly.type
_entity_poly.pdbx_seq_one_letter_code
_entity_poly.pdbx_strand_id
1 'polypeptide(L)'
;MSSNGDCFLVLPDSCANDCLIVGRNNEDETALGVSQEVCYYDVSEVLEGKTAGGGDSTKLCVILQKPKPGVWGGDFGANERNVVVGLTWSTGEESSEDGLLGTDIVRMTLAQSESAESAVEQIGELVTKESSDAAKLNFIVCDATGAWLVSCAGKVWAAEKVKAGHLRVPSGGLTVTTTIDKSSDGLDAAANFAAAHDAETTPLAWCGPEPNGDAKYTLPDMFETLRSASNAASSRAACISVLSAKGISCHWFTATPNASESVFKPFVFAPAPRVSPLTKVQAEADVTLLHKLHSQRKPAALEHLRSLEASCVEELNNLFGLQDQPTEELDELLKDCVEAEVKFYR
;
A
#
# COMPACT_ATOMS: atom_id res chain seq x y z
N MET A 1 -12.15 -0.16 -15.00
CA MET A 1 -11.30 0.80 -14.27
C MET A 1 -9.94 0.15 -14.14
N SER A 2 -8.85 0.90 -14.27
CA SER A 2 -7.50 0.37 -14.06
C SER A 2 -6.90 1.01 -12.81
N SER A 3 -6.11 0.23 -12.07
CA SER A 3 -5.24 0.72 -11.01
C SER A 3 -3.80 0.57 -11.47
N ASN A 4 -2.97 1.57 -11.23
CA ASN A 4 -1.53 1.46 -11.43
C ASN A 4 -0.82 1.94 -10.16
N GLY A 5 0.24 1.23 -9.79
CA GLY A 5 1.14 1.68 -8.75
C GLY A 5 2.56 1.22 -8.99
N ASP A 6 3.49 2.15 -8.87
CA ASP A 6 4.93 1.88 -8.91
C ASP A 6 5.40 1.60 -7.48
N CYS A 7 5.89 0.40 -7.22
CA CYS A 7 6.26 -0.07 -5.89
C CYS A 7 7.76 -0.27 -5.75
N PHE A 8 8.27 -0.01 -4.56
CA PHE A 8 9.66 -0.17 -4.19
C PHE A 8 9.72 -1.03 -2.94
N LEU A 9 10.51 -2.09 -2.98
CA LEU A 9 10.66 -3.05 -1.91
C LEU A 9 12.12 -3.16 -1.55
N VAL A 10 12.42 -3.16 -0.25
CA VAL A 10 13.74 -3.48 0.30
C VAL A 10 13.56 -4.50 1.42
N LEU A 11 14.23 -5.64 1.29
CA LEU A 11 14.18 -6.75 2.24
C LEU A 11 15.05 -6.47 3.48
N PRO A 12 14.81 -7.16 4.62
CA PRO A 12 15.52 -6.93 5.88
C PRO A 12 17.04 -6.87 5.79
N ASP A 13 17.67 -7.75 5.01
CA ASP A 13 19.13 -7.82 4.87
C ASP A 13 19.74 -6.56 4.21
N SER A 14 18.94 -5.78 3.49
CA SER A 14 19.35 -4.54 2.81
C SER A 14 18.86 -3.27 3.53
N CYS A 15 18.08 -3.42 4.61
CA CYS A 15 17.50 -2.33 5.38
C CYS A 15 18.18 -2.11 6.73
N ALA A 16 18.11 -0.88 7.23
CA ALA A 16 18.49 -0.55 8.60
C ALA A 16 17.57 -1.27 9.58
N ASN A 17 18.11 -1.66 10.74
CA ASN A 17 17.35 -2.32 11.82
C ASN A 17 16.66 -3.63 11.45
N ASP A 18 17.09 -4.31 10.37
CA ASP A 18 16.59 -5.61 9.92
C ASP A 18 15.06 -5.62 9.72
N CYS A 19 14.51 -4.52 9.20
CA CYS A 19 13.09 -4.35 8.87
C CYS A 19 12.84 -4.47 7.36
N LEU A 20 11.63 -4.84 6.95
CA LEU A 20 11.23 -4.77 5.54
C LEU A 20 10.60 -3.40 5.26
N ILE A 21 11.00 -2.73 4.19
CA ILE A 21 10.39 -1.45 3.77
C ILE A 21 9.75 -1.64 2.39
N VAL A 22 8.46 -1.35 2.29
CA VAL A 22 7.73 -1.32 1.02
C VAL A 22 7.05 0.03 0.83
N GLY A 23 7.31 0.68 -0.30
CA GLY A 23 6.69 1.93 -0.72
C GLY A 23 5.90 1.77 -2.01
N ARG A 24 4.84 2.57 -2.18
CA ARG A 24 4.01 2.59 -3.40
C ARG A 24 3.60 4.02 -3.73
N ASN A 25 3.82 4.42 -4.98
CA ASN A 25 3.12 5.56 -5.57
C ASN A 25 1.91 5.05 -6.35
N ASN A 26 0.72 5.58 -6.09
CA ASN A 26 -0.44 5.40 -6.96
C ASN A 26 -0.27 6.29 -8.20
N GLU A 27 -0.49 5.73 -9.39
CA GLU A 27 -0.33 6.40 -10.68
C GLU A 27 -1.64 6.31 -11.47
N ASP A 28 -2.20 7.45 -11.89
CA ASP A 28 -3.36 7.52 -12.78
C ASP A 28 -3.46 8.91 -13.43
N GLU A 29 -3.05 8.98 -14.70
CA GLU A 29 -3.11 10.21 -15.52
C GLU A 29 -4.53 10.77 -15.67
N THR A 30 -5.55 9.90 -15.59
CA THR A 30 -6.94 10.27 -15.81
C THR A 30 -7.66 10.74 -14.54
N ALA A 31 -7.06 10.52 -13.37
CA ALA A 31 -7.63 10.83 -12.06
C ALA A 31 -6.84 11.92 -11.30
N LEU A 32 -6.06 12.74 -12.02
CA LEU A 32 -5.47 13.95 -11.43
C LEU A 32 -6.57 14.85 -10.85
N GLY A 33 -6.38 15.29 -9.60
CA GLY A 33 -7.36 16.10 -8.86
C GLY A 33 -8.52 15.31 -8.22
N VAL A 34 -8.67 14.01 -8.52
CA VAL A 34 -9.56 13.14 -7.75
C VAL A 34 -8.90 12.85 -6.42
N SER A 35 -9.63 13.02 -5.32
CA SER A 35 -9.10 12.77 -3.99
C SER A 35 -8.84 11.28 -3.75
N GLN A 36 -7.99 10.99 -2.78
CA GLN A 36 -7.70 9.67 -2.26
C GLN A 36 -8.06 9.69 -0.78
N GLU A 37 -8.40 8.55 -0.23
CA GLU A 37 -8.83 8.46 1.16
C GLU A 37 -7.91 7.52 1.93
N VAL A 38 -7.64 7.87 3.18
CA VAL A 38 -6.98 6.98 4.14
C VAL A 38 -8.01 6.61 5.20
N CYS A 39 -8.32 5.32 5.29
CA CYS A 39 -9.42 4.81 6.11
C CYS A 39 -8.96 3.65 6.98
N TYR A 40 -9.13 3.80 8.29
CA TYR A 40 -9.06 2.71 9.25
C TYR A 40 -10.43 2.06 9.42
N TYR A 41 -10.43 0.74 9.58
CA TYR A 41 -11.59 -0.08 9.89
C TYR A 41 -11.23 -1.06 10.99
N ASP A 42 -12.02 -1.09 12.07
CA ASP A 42 -11.90 -2.11 13.11
C ASP A 42 -12.61 -3.41 12.70
N VAL A 43 -12.45 -4.46 13.51
CA VAL A 43 -12.99 -5.80 13.27
C VAL A 43 -14.51 -5.85 13.06
N SER A 44 -15.27 -4.90 13.62
CA SER A 44 -16.72 -4.83 13.48
C SER A 44 -17.14 -4.26 12.13
N GLU A 45 -16.42 -3.25 11.63
CA GLU A 45 -16.74 -2.52 10.39
C GLU A 45 -15.98 -3.04 9.15
N VAL A 46 -14.90 -3.80 9.33
CA VAL A 46 -13.93 -4.12 8.26
C VAL A 46 -14.54 -4.86 7.07
N LEU A 47 -15.59 -5.66 7.25
CA LEU A 47 -16.30 -6.34 6.17
C LEU A 47 -17.74 -5.86 5.96
N GLU A 48 -18.16 -4.76 6.61
CA GLU A 48 -19.51 -4.25 6.44
C GLU A 48 -19.79 -3.81 4.99
N GLY A 49 -20.99 -4.13 4.51
CA GLY A 49 -21.45 -3.77 3.17
C GLY A 49 -20.94 -4.67 2.04
N LYS A 50 -20.16 -5.72 2.32
CA LYS A 50 -19.73 -6.71 1.31
C LYS A 50 -20.08 -8.13 1.75
N THR A 51 -20.80 -8.86 0.90
CA THR A 51 -21.30 -10.22 1.17
C THR A 51 -20.48 -11.31 0.49
N ALA A 52 -19.82 -11.01 -0.64
CA ALA A 52 -18.95 -11.93 -1.35
C ALA A 52 -17.66 -12.22 -0.57
N GLY A 53 -17.22 -13.48 -0.55
CA GLY A 53 -16.01 -13.99 0.12
C GLY A 53 -15.83 -13.69 1.62
N GLY A 54 -16.91 -13.33 2.33
CA GLY A 54 -16.92 -13.24 3.79
C GLY A 54 -17.00 -14.64 4.42
N GLY A 55 -15.85 -15.22 4.77
CA GLY A 55 -15.79 -16.42 5.61
C GLY A 55 -16.10 -16.09 7.08
N ASP A 56 -16.33 -17.14 7.88
CA ASP A 56 -16.54 -17.06 9.34
C ASP A 56 -15.21 -16.91 10.12
N SER A 57 -14.18 -16.37 9.47
CA SER A 57 -12.82 -16.25 10.02
C SER A 57 -12.70 -15.08 11.00
N THR A 58 -11.70 -15.16 11.88
CA THR A 58 -11.32 -14.04 12.74
C THR A 58 -10.94 -12.83 11.87
N LYS A 59 -11.65 -11.74 12.08
CA LYS A 59 -11.42 -10.48 11.37
C LYS A 59 -10.29 -9.71 12.03
N LEU A 60 -9.52 -8.99 11.21
CA LEU A 60 -8.42 -8.13 11.64
C LEU A 60 -8.75 -6.66 11.36
N CYS A 61 -8.20 -5.76 12.19
CA CYS A 61 -8.23 -4.33 11.91
C CYS A 61 -7.37 -4.00 10.69
N VAL A 62 -7.81 -3.04 9.86
CA VAL A 62 -7.16 -2.70 8.59
C VAL A 62 -7.06 -1.19 8.39
N ILE A 63 -5.91 -0.72 7.90
CA ILE A 63 -5.71 0.64 7.36
C ILE A 63 -5.56 0.54 5.84
N LEU A 64 -6.35 1.32 5.10
CA LEU A 64 -6.35 1.35 3.65
C LEU A 64 -6.02 2.73 3.12
N GLN A 65 -5.19 2.77 2.08
CA GLN A 65 -5.28 3.80 1.05
C GLN A 65 -6.31 3.38 0.01
N LYS A 66 -7.20 4.31 -0.32
CA LYS A 66 -8.27 4.12 -1.29
C LYS A 66 -7.99 4.99 -2.51
N PRO A 67 -8.08 4.44 -3.74
CA PRO A 67 -7.67 5.17 -4.94
C PRO A 67 -8.60 6.33 -5.28
N LYS A 68 -9.85 6.31 -4.81
CA LYS A 68 -10.82 7.40 -4.99
C LYS A 68 -11.97 7.27 -3.97
N PRO A 69 -12.77 8.33 -3.76
CA PRO A 69 -13.93 8.27 -2.87
C PRO A 69 -14.96 7.25 -3.35
N GLY A 70 -15.62 6.60 -2.40
CA GLY A 70 -16.71 5.65 -2.67
C GLY A 70 -16.30 4.25 -3.13
N VAL A 71 -15.00 3.97 -3.29
CA VAL A 71 -14.52 2.58 -3.45
C VAL A 71 -14.68 1.84 -2.14
N TRP A 72 -15.14 0.58 -2.13
CA TRP A 72 -15.29 -0.19 -0.88
C TRP A 72 -13.94 -0.64 -0.33
N GLY A 73 -13.12 -1.25 -1.18
CA GLY A 73 -11.77 -1.69 -0.85
C GLY A 73 -10.71 -0.59 -0.82
N GLY A 74 -9.46 -0.98 -1.05
CA GLY A 74 -8.29 -0.10 -1.12
C GLY A 74 -7.27 -0.62 -2.12
N ASP A 75 -6.33 0.20 -2.55
CA ASP A 75 -5.31 -0.19 -3.51
C ASP A 75 -3.93 -0.41 -2.86
N PHE A 76 -3.80 -0.06 -1.58
CA PHE A 76 -2.71 -0.42 -0.70
C PHE A 76 -3.19 -0.40 0.74
N GLY A 77 -2.67 -1.26 1.59
CA GLY A 77 -3.01 -1.22 3.01
C GLY A 77 -2.20 -2.19 3.84
N ALA A 78 -2.48 -2.17 5.15
CA ALA A 78 -1.91 -3.08 6.12
C ALA A 78 -2.96 -3.52 7.14
N ASN A 79 -2.67 -4.59 7.87
CA ASN A 79 -3.49 -5.04 9.00
C ASN A 79 -2.70 -5.09 10.31
N GLU A 80 -3.40 -5.31 11.42
CA GLU A 80 -2.80 -5.36 12.77
C GLU A 80 -1.84 -6.55 13.00
N ARG A 81 -1.72 -7.46 12.02
CA ARG A 81 -0.73 -8.54 11.99
C ARG A 81 0.50 -8.20 11.15
N ASN A 82 0.66 -6.93 10.78
CA ASN A 82 1.77 -6.40 9.99
C ASN A 82 1.87 -7.02 8.59
N VAL A 83 0.75 -7.49 8.04
CA VAL A 83 0.65 -7.91 6.64
C VAL A 83 0.29 -6.70 5.80
N VAL A 84 0.99 -6.52 4.68
CA VAL A 84 0.77 -5.47 3.70
C VAL A 84 0.34 -6.10 2.38
N VAL A 85 -0.66 -5.50 1.73
CA VAL A 85 -1.09 -5.86 0.39
C VAL A 85 -1.21 -4.59 -0.45
N GLY A 86 -0.59 -4.58 -1.62
CA GLY A 86 -0.66 -3.49 -2.59
C GLY A 86 -1.07 -3.98 -3.97
N LEU A 87 -2.08 -3.36 -4.57
CA LEU A 87 -2.45 -3.57 -5.97
C LEU A 87 -1.53 -2.72 -6.86
N THR A 88 -0.64 -3.36 -7.59
CA THR A 88 0.36 -2.71 -8.45
C THR A 88 -0.15 -2.46 -9.86
N TRP A 89 -1.07 -3.31 -10.32
CA TRP A 89 -1.68 -3.15 -11.64
C TRP A 89 -3.04 -3.86 -11.70
N SER A 90 -4.00 -3.24 -12.40
CA SER A 90 -5.23 -3.91 -12.81
C SER A 90 -5.74 -3.43 -14.16
N THR A 91 -6.35 -4.34 -14.91
CA THR A 91 -7.09 -4.03 -16.15
C THR A 91 -8.20 -5.06 -16.39
N GLY A 92 -9.14 -4.74 -17.28
CA GLY A 92 -10.21 -5.66 -17.67
C GLY A 92 -11.23 -5.96 -16.56
N GLU A 93 -11.21 -5.19 -15.46
CA GLU A 93 -12.15 -5.35 -14.37
C GLU A 93 -13.55 -4.89 -14.75
N GLU A 94 -14.54 -5.73 -14.48
CA GLU A 94 -15.96 -5.44 -14.64
C GLU A 94 -16.61 -5.35 -13.26
N SER A 95 -17.32 -4.26 -13.00
CA SER A 95 -18.12 -4.14 -11.79
C SER A 95 -19.38 -4.99 -11.93
N SER A 96 -19.54 -5.99 -11.08
CA SER A 96 -20.78 -6.75 -10.91
C SER A 96 -21.18 -6.78 -9.44
N GLU A 97 -22.45 -7.07 -9.15
CA GLU A 97 -22.93 -7.17 -7.76
C GLU A 97 -22.23 -8.31 -7.00
N ASP A 98 -21.90 -9.40 -7.70
CA ASP A 98 -21.30 -10.60 -7.11
C ASP A 98 -19.77 -10.67 -7.24
N GLY A 99 -19.16 -9.85 -8.10
CA GLY A 99 -17.72 -9.88 -8.37
C GLY A 99 -16.88 -9.03 -7.41
N LEU A 100 -15.62 -9.42 -7.26
CA LEU A 100 -14.62 -8.64 -6.53
C LEU A 100 -13.71 -7.88 -7.49
N LEU A 101 -13.57 -6.57 -7.26
CA LEU A 101 -12.50 -5.77 -7.85
C LEU A 101 -11.18 -6.08 -7.13
N GLY A 102 -10.05 -5.80 -7.79
CA GLY A 102 -8.73 -5.91 -7.19
C GLY A 102 -8.62 -5.13 -5.88
N THR A 103 -9.28 -3.97 -5.79
CA THR A 103 -9.33 -3.19 -4.55
C THR A 103 -10.10 -3.89 -3.42
N ASP A 104 -11.16 -4.62 -3.75
CA ASP A 104 -11.95 -5.37 -2.78
C ASP A 104 -11.14 -6.57 -2.26
N ILE A 105 -10.43 -7.25 -3.16
CA ILE A 105 -9.50 -8.34 -2.83
C ILE A 105 -8.46 -7.86 -1.82
N VAL A 106 -7.84 -6.68 -2.01
CA VAL A 106 -6.88 -6.11 -1.04
C VAL A 106 -7.49 -6.02 0.37
N ARG A 107 -8.67 -5.42 0.50
CA ARG A 107 -9.31 -5.23 1.82
C ARG A 107 -9.70 -6.56 2.46
N MET A 108 -10.25 -7.48 1.67
CA MET A 108 -10.67 -8.79 2.18
C MET A 108 -9.49 -9.65 2.61
N THR A 109 -8.42 -9.67 1.82
CA THR A 109 -7.19 -10.37 2.17
C THR A 109 -6.62 -9.83 3.47
N LEU A 110 -6.50 -8.50 3.61
CA LEU A 110 -5.99 -7.88 4.84
C LEU A 110 -6.86 -8.17 6.06
N ALA A 111 -8.18 -8.24 5.90
CA ALA A 111 -9.10 -8.52 6.99
C ALA A 111 -9.01 -9.96 7.52
N GLN A 112 -8.39 -10.89 6.78
CA GLN A 112 -8.46 -12.34 7.06
C GLN A 112 -7.10 -13.04 7.08
N SER A 113 -5.98 -12.33 6.86
CA SER A 113 -4.64 -12.93 6.71
C SER A 113 -3.69 -12.56 7.84
N GLU A 114 -3.01 -13.55 8.42
CA GLU A 114 -2.08 -13.33 9.53
C GLU A 114 -0.60 -13.31 9.15
N SER A 115 -0.27 -13.69 7.91
CA SER A 115 1.08 -13.64 7.33
C SER A 115 1.02 -13.31 5.84
N ALA A 116 2.16 -12.95 5.24
CA ALA A 116 2.27 -12.77 3.79
C ALA A 116 1.93 -14.08 3.05
N GLU A 117 2.32 -15.23 3.59
CA GLU A 117 2.04 -16.52 2.96
C GLU A 117 0.54 -16.87 2.97
N SER A 118 -0.17 -16.59 4.07
CA SER A 118 -1.64 -16.76 4.10
C SER A 118 -2.35 -15.76 3.20
N ALA A 119 -1.82 -14.53 3.09
CA ALA A 119 -2.38 -13.52 2.21
C ALA A 119 -2.27 -13.88 0.72
N VAL A 120 -1.18 -14.52 0.31
CA VAL A 120 -1.04 -15.05 -1.07
C VAL A 120 -2.10 -16.09 -1.36
N GLU A 121 -2.33 -17.06 -0.46
CA GLU A 121 -3.37 -18.08 -0.64
C GLU A 121 -4.77 -17.43 -0.68
N GLN A 122 -5.05 -16.50 0.23
CA GLN A 122 -6.32 -15.78 0.28
C GLN A 122 -6.60 -14.99 -1.01
N ILE A 123 -5.59 -14.32 -1.58
CA ILE A 123 -5.72 -13.68 -2.90
C ILE A 123 -6.06 -14.73 -3.95
N GLY A 124 -5.34 -15.85 -3.96
CA GLY A 124 -5.58 -16.95 -4.89
C GLY A 124 -7.00 -17.50 -4.84
N GLU A 125 -7.54 -17.73 -3.64
CA GLU A 125 -8.91 -18.21 -3.42
C GLU A 125 -9.94 -17.19 -3.90
N LEU A 126 -9.79 -15.90 -3.51
CA LEU A 126 -10.69 -14.83 -3.90
C LEU A 126 -10.70 -14.60 -5.41
N VAL A 127 -9.53 -14.64 -6.06
CA VAL A 127 -9.40 -14.54 -7.52
C VAL A 127 -10.12 -15.71 -8.19
N THR A 128 -9.77 -16.94 -7.82
CA THR A 128 -10.34 -18.16 -8.42
C THR A 128 -11.87 -18.16 -8.35
N LYS A 129 -12.44 -17.67 -7.24
CA LYS A 129 -13.87 -17.68 -7.03
C LYS A 129 -14.58 -16.44 -7.59
N GLU A 130 -14.07 -15.24 -7.36
CA GLU A 130 -14.85 -14.00 -7.47
C GLU A 130 -14.31 -12.96 -8.49
N SER A 131 -13.11 -13.14 -9.08
CA SER A 131 -12.60 -12.18 -10.09
C SER A 131 -13.37 -12.28 -11.42
N SER A 132 -13.35 -11.25 -12.25
CA SER A 132 -13.88 -11.36 -13.62
C SER A 132 -12.93 -12.16 -14.53
N ASP A 133 -13.46 -12.90 -15.50
CA ASP A 133 -12.68 -13.68 -16.47
C ASP A 133 -11.76 -12.81 -17.35
N ALA A 134 -12.13 -11.55 -17.56
CA ALA A 134 -11.32 -10.59 -18.32
C ALA A 134 -10.28 -9.85 -17.46
N ALA A 135 -10.38 -9.95 -16.13
CA ALA A 135 -9.54 -9.19 -15.23
C ALA A 135 -8.09 -9.70 -15.24
N LYS A 136 -7.14 -8.79 -15.28
CA LYS A 136 -5.74 -9.09 -14.96
C LYS A 136 -5.34 -8.22 -13.79
N LEU A 137 -4.80 -8.83 -12.74
CA LEU A 137 -4.48 -8.18 -11.47
C LEU A 137 -3.05 -8.52 -11.07
N ASN A 138 -2.32 -7.56 -10.53
CA ASN A 138 -0.98 -7.78 -10.00
C ASN A 138 -0.85 -7.18 -8.61
N PHE A 139 -0.40 -7.98 -7.65
CA PHE A 139 -0.25 -7.59 -6.25
C PHE A 139 1.19 -7.75 -5.77
N ILE A 140 1.55 -6.92 -4.80
CA ILE A 140 2.69 -7.15 -3.90
C ILE A 140 2.16 -7.43 -2.51
N VAL A 141 2.67 -8.47 -1.87
CA VAL A 141 2.29 -8.88 -0.50
C VAL A 141 3.55 -8.94 0.35
N CYS A 142 3.54 -8.31 1.52
CA CYS A 142 4.70 -8.28 2.41
C CYS A 142 4.31 -8.54 3.86
N ASP A 143 5.23 -9.13 4.63
CA ASP A 143 5.25 -9.08 6.09
C ASP A 143 6.69 -8.82 6.56
N ALA A 144 6.97 -8.89 7.86
CA ALA A 144 8.33 -8.66 8.37
C ALA A 144 9.36 -9.72 7.92
N THR A 145 8.93 -10.86 7.38
CA THR A 145 9.79 -11.99 7.01
C THR A 145 10.13 -12.03 5.52
N GLY A 146 9.34 -11.37 4.68
CA GLY A 146 9.60 -11.31 3.26
C GLY A 146 8.43 -10.76 2.44
N ALA A 147 8.57 -10.90 1.13
CA ALA A 147 7.61 -10.38 0.17
C ALA A 147 7.33 -11.38 -0.96
N TRP A 148 6.17 -11.18 -1.58
CA TRP A 148 5.66 -11.98 -2.69
C TRP A 148 5.11 -11.07 -3.78
N LEU A 149 5.33 -11.47 -5.03
CA LEU A 149 4.60 -10.96 -6.19
C LEU A 149 3.49 -11.95 -6.51
N VAL A 150 2.28 -11.46 -6.78
CA VAL A 150 1.14 -12.30 -7.16
C VAL A 150 0.52 -11.74 -8.44
N SER A 151 0.56 -12.53 -9.51
CA SER A 151 -0.05 -12.18 -10.80
C SER A 151 -1.28 -13.05 -11.05
N CYS A 152 -2.34 -12.43 -11.54
CA CYS A 152 -3.63 -13.08 -11.78
C CYS A 152 -4.16 -12.72 -13.17
N ALA A 153 -4.76 -13.69 -13.85
CA ALA A 153 -5.43 -13.51 -15.13
C ALA A 153 -6.72 -14.35 -15.18
N GLY A 154 -7.86 -13.68 -15.29
CA GLY A 154 -9.17 -14.31 -15.09
C GLY A 154 -9.22 -14.96 -13.72
N LYS A 155 -9.44 -16.28 -13.71
CA LYS A 155 -9.56 -17.12 -12.50
C LYS A 155 -8.26 -17.84 -12.11
N VAL A 156 -7.16 -17.64 -12.82
CA VAL A 156 -5.87 -18.29 -12.51
C VAL A 156 -4.88 -17.31 -11.93
N TRP A 157 -3.98 -17.80 -11.08
CA TRP A 157 -2.96 -17.01 -10.41
C TRP A 157 -1.65 -17.76 -10.26
N ALA A 158 -0.56 -17.00 -10.17
CA ALA A 158 0.78 -17.46 -9.86
C ALA A 158 1.46 -16.47 -8.90
N ALA A 159 2.34 -16.97 -8.05
CA ALA A 159 3.07 -16.16 -7.09
C ALA A 159 4.55 -16.55 -7.00
N GLU A 160 5.40 -15.54 -6.84
CA GLU A 160 6.85 -15.64 -6.69
C GLU A 160 7.27 -15.05 -5.35
N LYS A 161 8.08 -15.77 -4.57
CA LYS A 161 8.68 -15.27 -3.34
C LYS A 161 9.93 -14.46 -3.68
N VAL A 162 9.93 -13.17 -3.36
CA VAL A 162 11.04 -12.27 -3.67
C VAL A 162 12.29 -12.70 -2.90
N LYS A 163 13.40 -12.86 -3.64
CA LYS A 163 14.73 -13.20 -3.08
C LYS A 163 15.75 -12.07 -3.22
N ALA A 164 15.53 -11.13 -4.13
CA ALA A 164 16.41 -9.99 -4.32
C ALA A 164 16.33 -9.05 -3.11
N GLY A 165 17.48 -8.53 -2.66
CA GLY A 165 17.54 -7.64 -1.49
C GLY A 165 16.71 -6.35 -1.66
N HIS A 166 16.49 -5.92 -2.90
CA HIS A 166 15.55 -4.87 -3.25
C HIS A 166 14.94 -5.12 -4.63
N LEU A 167 13.78 -4.50 -4.88
CA LEU A 167 13.04 -4.63 -6.13
C LEU A 167 12.19 -3.38 -6.39
N ARG A 168 12.24 -2.85 -7.62
CA ARG A 168 11.21 -1.93 -8.13
C ARG A 168 10.21 -2.74 -8.94
N VAL A 169 8.94 -2.72 -8.53
CA VAL A 169 7.84 -3.38 -9.20
C VAL A 169 7.08 -2.33 -10.01
N PRO A 170 7.27 -2.28 -11.33
CA PRO A 170 6.60 -1.29 -12.18
C PRO A 170 5.10 -1.61 -12.29
N SER A 171 4.33 -0.58 -12.64
CA SER A 171 2.94 -0.76 -13.06
C SER A 171 2.86 -1.32 -14.50
N GLY A 172 1.64 -1.46 -15.03
CA GLY A 172 1.42 -1.71 -16.45
C GLY A 172 1.44 -3.18 -16.89
N GLY A 173 1.59 -4.14 -15.98
CA GLY A 173 1.51 -5.56 -16.34
C GLY A 173 1.64 -6.52 -15.15
N LEU A 174 1.61 -7.80 -15.48
CA LEU A 174 1.88 -8.92 -14.59
C LEU A 174 3.40 -9.08 -14.41
N THR A 175 3.83 -9.40 -13.19
CA THR A 175 5.24 -9.44 -12.82
C THR A 175 5.79 -10.84 -12.59
N VAL A 176 4.93 -11.83 -12.33
CA VAL A 176 5.35 -13.23 -12.19
C VAL A 176 5.62 -13.81 -13.58
N THR A 177 6.82 -14.37 -13.75
CA THR A 177 7.29 -14.91 -15.04
C THR A 177 7.45 -16.42 -14.98
N THR A 178 8.68 -16.93 -15.00
CA THR A 178 8.99 -18.38 -14.98
C THR A 178 9.31 -18.92 -13.59
N THR A 179 9.53 -18.05 -12.60
CA THR A 179 9.76 -18.45 -11.21
C THR A 179 8.41 -18.44 -10.50
N ILE A 180 7.89 -19.62 -10.18
CA ILE A 180 6.58 -19.78 -9.55
C ILE A 180 6.75 -20.67 -8.32
N ASP A 181 6.48 -20.11 -7.15
CA ASP A 181 6.55 -20.80 -5.86
C ASP A 181 5.16 -21.31 -5.42
N LYS A 182 4.08 -20.61 -5.81
CA LYS A 182 2.67 -20.98 -5.57
C LYS A 182 1.80 -20.63 -6.77
N SER A 183 0.75 -21.39 -7.03
CA SER A 183 -0.17 -21.11 -8.15
C SER A 183 -1.50 -21.83 -8.01
N SER A 184 -2.41 -21.55 -8.95
CA SER A 184 -3.57 -22.40 -9.22
C SER A 184 -3.16 -23.82 -9.62
N ASP A 185 -4.04 -24.79 -9.33
CA ASP A 185 -3.88 -26.17 -9.76
C ASP A 185 -3.85 -26.29 -11.30
N GLY A 186 -2.94 -27.11 -11.80
CA GLY A 186 -2.83 -27.41 -13.24
C GLY A 186 -2.15 -26.32 -14.08
N LEU A 187 -1.61 -25.27 -13.45
CA LEU A 187 -0.80 -24.27 -14.14
C LEU A 187 0.52 -24.89 -14.62
N ASP A 188 0.92 -24.61 -15.87
CA ASP A 188 2.24 -24.99 -16.37
C ASP A 188 3.31 -24.07 -15.78
N ALA A 189 3.98 -24.56 -14.72
CA ALA A 189 5.03 -23.81 -14.03
C ALA A 189 6.30 -23.58 -14.89
N ALA A 190 6.43 -24.23 -16.05
CA ALA A 190 7.53 -23.96 -16.98
C ALA A 190 7.25 -22.78 -17.92
N ALA A 191 5.99 -22.37 -18.07
CA ALA A 191 5.60 -21.24 -18.90
C ALA A 191 5.84 -19.91 -18.17
N ASN A 192 6.16 -18.85 -18.93
CA ASN A 192 6.17 -17.49 -18.40
C ASN A 192 4.71 -17.03 -18.22
N PHE A 193 4.26 -16.85 -16.98
CA PHE A 193 2.87 -16.51 -16.67
C PHE A 193 2.43 -15.20 -17.32
N ALA A 194 3.20 -14.12 -17.15
CA ALA A 194 2.88 -12.82 -17.74
C ALA A 194 2.80 -12.86 -19.28
N ALA A 195 3.73 -13.57 -19.93
CA ALA A 195 3.75 -13.72 -21.39
C ALA A 195 2.61 -14.61 -21.90
N ALA A 196 2.30 -15.71 -21.20
CA ALA A 196 1.20 -16.62 -21.54
C ALA A 196 -0.18 -15.93 -21.50
N HIS A 197 -0.27 -14.79 -20.80
CA HIS A 197 -1.46 -13.98 -20.68
C HIS A 197 -1.36 -12.62 -21.39
N ASP A 198 -0.39 -12.40 -22.29
CA ASP A 198 -0.22 -11.16 -23.06
C ASP A 198 -0.27 -9.89 -22.17
N ALA A 199 0.47 -9.90 -21.06
CA ALA A 199 0.42 -8.83 -20.06
C ALA A 199 1.77 -8.57 -19.38
N GLU A 200 2.87 -8.72 -20.12
CA GLU A 200 4.21 -8.46 -19.60
C GLU A 200 4.38 -6.98 -19.22
N THR A 201 4.96 -6.74 -18.04
CA THR A 201 5.45 -5.41 -17.69
C THR A 201 6.89 -5.21 -18.15
N THR A 202 7.30 -3.95 -18.30
CA THR A 202 8.69 -3.57 -18.62
C THR A 202 9.44 -3.27 -17.33
N PRO A 203 10.55 -3.97 -17.03
CA PRO A 203 11.37 -3.67 -15.86
C PRO A 203 11.86 -2.21 -15.86
N LEU A 204 11.83 -1.57 -14.70
CA LEU A 204 12.35 -0.23 -14.50
C LEU A 204 13.54 -0.26 -13.54
N ALA A 205 14.55 0.57 -13.81
CA ALA A 205 15.68 0.75 -12.91
C ALA A 205 15.25 1.41 -11.59
N TRP A 206 15.98 1.16 -10.51
CA TRP A 206 15.81 1.89 -9.26
C TRP A 206 16.03 3.40 -9.46
N CYS A 207 15.36 4.24 -8.67
CA CYS A 207 15.51 5.69 -8.70
C CYS A 207 15.61 6.24 -7.27
N GLY A 208 16.27 7.39 -7.11
CA GLY A 208 16.58 7.93 -5.79
C GLY A 208 17.77 7.22 -5.13
N PRO A 209 17.91 7.30 -3.80
CA PRO A 209 18.95 6.58 -3.07
C PRO A 209 18.83 5.08 -3.33
N GLU A 210 19.91 4.44 -3.75
CA GLU A 210 19.89 3.01 -4.04
C GLU A 210 20.24 2.22 -2.77
N PRO A 211 19.56 1.11 -2.46
CA PRO A 211 19.87 0.20 -1.34
C PRO A 211 21.17 -0.60 -1.54
N ASN A 212 22.15 -0.03 -2.24
CA ASN A 212 23.45 -0.61 -2.56
C ASN A 212 24.55 0.03 -1.71
N GLY A 213 25.36 -0.79 -1.03
CA GLY A 213 26.56 -0.36 -0.32
C GLY A 213 26.66 -0.91 1.11
N ASP A 214 27.63 -0.38 1.88
CA ASP A 214 27.83 -0.71 3.30
C ASP A 214 26.83 0.02 4.23
N ALA A 215 26.09 1.00 3.71
CA ALA A 215 25.06 1.73 4.44
C ALA A 215 23.69 1.03 4.26
N LYS A 216 23.07 0.65 5.37
CA LYS A 216 21.76 0.00 5.38
C LYS A 216 20.65 1.01 5.01
N TYR A 217 19.77 0.67 4.08
CA TYR A 217 18.69 1.52 3.55
C TYR A 217 17.64 1.88 4.63
N THR A 218 17.18 3.13 4.66
CA THR A 218 16.33 3.66 5.74
C THR A 218 14.95 4.12 5.26
N LEU A 219 14.05 4.44 6.21
CA LEU A 219 12.76 5.07 5.89
C LEU A 219 12.91 6.43 5.17
N PRO A 220 13.78 7.36 5.61
CA PRO A 220 14.08 8.57 4.85
C PRO A 220 14.55 8.30 3.40
N ASP A 221 15.34 7.26 3.17
CA ASP A 221 15.73 6.88 1.80
C ASP A 221 14.50 6.47 0.98
N MET A 222 13.54 5.76 1.57
CA MET A 222 12.27 5.45 0.91
C MET A 222 11.41 6.68 0.61
N PHE A 223 11.41 7.69 1.49
CA PHE A 223 10.76 8.97 1.19
C PHE A 223 11.36 9.60 -0.08
N GLU A 224 12.68 9.68 -0.16
CA GLU A 224 13.36 10.25 -1.33
C GLU A 224 13.22 9.41 -2.59
N THR A 225 13.17 8.08 -2.47
CA THR A 225 12.88 7.17 -3.59
C THR A 225 11.49 7.42 -4.17
N LEU A 226 10.43 7.46 -3.34
CA LEU A 226 9.07 7.73 -3.83
C LEU A 226 8.90 9.15 -4.37
N ARG A 227 9.60 10.13 -3.79
CA ARG A 227 9.66 11.51 -4.31
C ARG A 227 10.34 11.57 -5.68
N SER A 228 11.45 10.86 -5.85
CA SER A 228 12.20 10.78 -7.11
C SER A 228 11.42 10.04 -8.20
N ALA A 229 10.61 9.05 -7.81
CA ALA A 229 9.74 8.31 -8.71
C ALA A 229 8.47 9.09 -9.11
N SER A 230 8.15 10.19 -8.41
CA SER A 230 6.92 10.93 -8.66
C SER A 230 6.93 11.62 -10.03
N ASN A 231 5.78 11.60 -10.69
CA ASN A 231 5.52 12.23 -11.96
C ASN A 231 4.30 13.15 -11.84
N ALA A 232 4.46 14.45 -12.13
CA ALA A 232 3.38 15.42 -12.03
C ALA A 232 2.16 15.10 -12.94
N ALA A 233 2.35 14.30 -14.00
CA ALA A 233 1.29 13.93 -14.92
C ALA A 233 0.45 12.72 -14.47
N SER A 234 0.89 11.94 -13.49
CA SER A 234 0.25 10.68 -13.11
C SER A 234 0.23 10.40 -11.61
N SER A 235 1.20 10.91 -10.85
CA SER A 235 1.35 10.55 -9.44
C SER A 235 0.24 11.14 -8.59
N ARG A 236 -0.40 10.24 -7.86
CA ARG A 236 -1.50 10.50 -6.94
C ARG A 236 -0.95 10.33 -5.52
N ALA A 237 -1.40 9.38 -4.72
CA ALA A 237 -0.99 9.31 -3.31
C ALA A 237 0.15 8.31 -3.13
N ALA A 238 0.93 8.46 -2.08
CA ALA A 238 2.03 7.56 -1.76
C ALA A 238 1.88 6.95 -0.36
N CYS A 239 2.26 5.69 -0.25
CA CYS A 239 2.24 4.92 0.99
C CYS A 239 3.58 4.23 1.22
N ILE A 240 3.97 4.09 2.48
CA ILE A 240 5.12 3.27 2.88
C ILE A 240 4.73 2.43 4.10
N SER A 241 5.21 1.20 4.16
CA SER A 241 5.14 0.36 5.36
C SER A 241 6.55 -0.07 5.76
N VAL A 242 6.91 0.19 7.02
CA VAL A 242 8.11 -0.34 7.66
C VAL A 242 7.67 -1.48 8.58
N LEU A 243 8.07 -2.70 8.24
CA LEU A 243 7.62 -3.92 8.91
C LEU A 243 8.74 -4.49 9.77
N SER A 244 8.52 -4.55 11.08
CA SER A 244 9.48 -5.03 12.06
C SER A 244 9.04 -6.39 12.62
N ALA A 245 9.99 -7.33 12.73
CA ALA A 245 9.73 -8.65 13.31
C ALA A 245 9.74 -8.64 14.85
N LYS A 246 10.38 -7.65 15.47
CA LYS A 246 10.64 -7.59 16.93
C LYS A 246 10.26 -6.26 17.57
N GLY A 247 9.59 -5.39 16.84
CA GLY A 247 9.19 -4.08 17.32
C GLY A 247 7.98 -3.56 16.57
N ILE A 248 7.76 -2.26 16.68
CA ILE A 248 6.58 -1.61 16.13
C ILE A 248 6.73 -1.46 14.62
N SER A 249 5.77 -1.98 13.87
CA SER A 249 5.62 -1.66 12.44
C SER A 249 4.88 -0.33 12.30
N CYS A 250 5.27 0.47 11.31
CA CYS A 250 4.71 1.80 11.09
C CYS A 250 4.38 2.03 9.61
N HIS A 251 3.19 2.56 9.36
CA HIS A 251 2.62 2.78 8.04
C HIS A 251 2.47 4.27 7.79
N TRP A 252 2.94 4.75 6.66
CA TRP A 252 3.07 6.16 6.35
C TRP A 252 2.26 6.49 5.11
N PHE A 253 1.48 7.56 5.16
CA PHE A 253 0.60 7.96 4.08
C PHE A 253 0.80 9.43 3.76
N THR A 254 0.83 9.80 2.47
CA THR A 254 0.73 11.21 2.12
C THR A 254 -0.69 11.74 2.36
N ALA A 255 -1.72 10.93 2.08
CA ALA A 255 -3.12 11.36 2.05
C ALA A 255 -3.38 12.62 1.17
N THR A 256 -2.40 12.95 0.32
CA THR A 256 -2.36 14.09 -0.60
C THR A 256 -1.66 13.70 -1.89
N PRO A 257 -1.94 14.37 -3.02
CA PRO A 257 -1.34 14.04 -4.30
C PRO A 257 0.16 14.36 -4.37
N ASN A 258 0.86 13.59 -5.19
CA ASN A 258 2.26 13.68 -5.58
C ASN A 258 3.23 13.68 -4.37
N ALA A 259 4.01 12.59 -4.22
CA ALA A 259 4.93 12.45 -3.10
C ALA A 259 6.04 13.52 -3.10
N SER A 260 6.50 13.96 -4.28
CA SER A 260 7.47 15.07 -4.41
C SER A 260 6.96 16.38 -3.81
N GLU A 261 5.65 16.51 -3.66
CA GLU A 261 4.93 17.70 -3.25
C GLU A 261 4.23 17.57 -1.90
N SER A 262 4.41 16.43 -1.23
CA SER A 262 3.70 16.02 -0.02
C SER A 262 4.66 15.63 1.10
N VAL A 263 4.10 15.44 2.29
CA VAL A 263 4.76 14.82 3.43
C VAL A 263 3.98 13.60 3.92
N PHE A 264 4.69 12.67 4.51
CA PHE A 264 4.20 11.39 5.02
C PHE A 264 3.75 11.53 6.48
N LYS A 265 2.57 10.98 6.78
CA LYS A 265 1.99 10.95 8.13
C LYS A 265 2.00 9.50 8.64
N PRO A 266 2.53 9.25 9.83
CA PRO A 266 2.64 7.90 10.37
C PRO A 266 1.33 7.41 10.98
N PHE A 267 1.17 6.10 10.94
CA PHE A 267 0.09 5.33 11.53
C PHE A 267 0.69 4.06 12.13
N VAL A 268 0.20 3.68 13.29
CA VAL A 268 0.55 2.45 13.99
C VAL A 268 -0.75 1.81 14.47
N PHE A 269 -0.83 0.48 14.45
CA PHE A 269 -1.91 -0.26 15.10
C PHE A 269 -1.73 -0.22 16.63
N ALA A 270 -2.01 0.96 17.21
CA ALA A 270 -2.08 1.20 18.64
C ALA A 270 -3.36 0.59 19.25
N PRO A 271 -3.58 0.62 20.58
CA PRO A 271 -4.77 0.04 21.20
C PRO A 271 -6.11 0.61 20.71
N ALA A 272 -6.19 1.90 20.39
CA ALA A 272 -7.40 2.56 19.91
C ALA A 272 -7.08 3.64 18.85
N PRO A 273 -6.55 3.25 17.68
CA PRO A 273 -5.99 4.18 16.73
C PRO A 273 -7.11 5.02 16.07
N ARG A 274 -6.83 6.32 15.91
CA ARG A 274 -7.76 7.31 15.36
C ARG A 274 -7.20 7.90 14.09
N VAL A 275 -8.04 7.92 13.06
CA VAL A 275 -7.74 8.56 11.77
C VAL A 275 -8.57 9.84 11.65
N SER A 276 -7.93 10.93 11.23
CA SER A 276 -8.61 12.21 11.06
C SER A 276 -9.71 12.10 10.00
N PRO A 277 -10.92 12.67 10.22
CA PRO A 277 -11.95 12.74 9.18
C PRO A 277 -11.54 13.59 7.98
N LEU A 278 -10.43 14.33 8.09
CA LEU A 278 -9.90 15.18 7.03
C LEU A 278 -9.21 14.39 5.89
N THR A 279 -9.02 13.09 6.07
CA THR A 279 -8.58 12.14 5.02
C THR A 279 -9.74 11.44 4.31
N LYS A 280 -11.00 11.79 4.63
CA LYS A 280 -12.20 11.25 3.99
C LYS A 280 -13.03 12.36 3.37
N VAL A 281 -13.73 12.05 2.28
CA VAL A 281 -14.65 12.99 1.65
C VAL A 281 -15.89 13.15 2.53
N GLN A 282 -16.26 14.40 2.78
CA GLN A 282 -17.43 14.75 3.58
C GLN A 282 -18.66 14.89 2.67
N ALA A 283 -19.87 14.74 3.23
CA ALA A 283 -21.12 14.61 2.47
C ALA A 283 -21.44 15.75 1.45
N GLU A 284 -20.78 16.90 1.58
CA GLU A 284 -20.97 18.09 0.73
C GLU A 284 -19.69 18.52 -0.02
N ALA A 285 -18.68 17.64 -0.08
CA ALA A 285 -17.39 17.93 -0.70
C ALA A 285 -17.08 16.94 -1.83
N ASP A 286 -16.36 17.40 -2.85
CA ASP A 286 -15.86 16.54 -3.95
C ASP A 286 -14.49 15.93 -3.63
N VAL A 287 -13.75 16.55 -2.69
CA VAL A 287 -12.41 16.16 -2.28
C VAL A 287 -12.26 16.24 -0.76
N THR A 288 -11.28 15.53 -0.21
CA THR A 288 -10.95 15.65 1.21
C THR A 288 -10.47 17.07 1.54
N LEU A 289 -10.68 17.52 2.79
CA LEU A 289 -10.23 18.86 3.18
C LEU A 289 -8.71 18.98 3.08
N LEU A 290 -7.98 17.93 3.46
CA LEU A 290 -6.51 17.89 3.37
C LEU A 290 -6.06 18.05 1.91
N HIS A 291 -6.67 17.31 0.96
CA HIS A 291 -6.37 17.44 -0.46
C HIS A 291 -6.65 18.87 -0.97
N LYS A 292 -7.81 19.45 -0.59
CA LYS A 292 -8.18 20.81 -1.00
C LYS A 292 -7.17 21.86 -0.54
N LEU A 293 -6.70 21.76 0.71
CA LEU A 293 -5.76 22.73 1.26
C LEU A 293 -4.34 22.52 0.71
N HIS A 294 -3.94 21.26 0.49
CA HIS A 294 -2.69 20.93 -0.17
C HIS A 294 -2.62 21.56 -1.57
N SER A 295 -3.67 21.47 -2.38
CA SER A 295 -3.67 22.08 -3.73
C SER A 295 -3.62 23.61 -3.72
N GLN A 296 -3.94 24.24 -2.59
CA GLN A 296 -3.92 25.69 -2.38
C GLN A 296 -2.67 26.18 -1.64
N ARG A 297 -1.76 25.27 -1.27
CA ARG A 297 -0.61 25.59 -0.43
C ARG A 297 0.37 26.53 -1.11
N LYS A 298 1.06 27.33 -0.31
CA LYS A 298 2.19 28.14 -0.79
C LYS A 298 3.42 27.24 -0.93
N PRO A 299 4.29 27.43 -1.94
CA PRO A 299 5.50 26.61 -2.11
C PRO A 299 6.40 26.57 -0.86
N ALA A 300 6.53 27.69 -0.14
CA ALA A 300 7.32 27.79 1.09
C ALA A 300 6.80 26.91 2.25
N ALA A 301 5.55 26.44 2.18
CA ALA A 301 4.99 25.56 3.20
C ALA A 301 5.64 24.17 3.18
N LEU A 302 6.03 23.69 2.00
CA LEU A 302 6.56 22.33 1.85
C LEU A 302 7.88 22.13 2.60
N GLU A 303 8.78 23.12 2.59
CA GLU A 303 10.06 23.04 3.30
C GLU A 303 9.86 22.89 4.82
N HIS A 304 8.95 23.69 5.39
CA HIS A 304 8.62 23.61 6.81
C HIS A 304 7.95 22.27 7.16
N LEU A 305 7.01 21.82 6.33
CA LEU A 305 6.36 20.52 6.52
C LEU A 305 7.36 19.36 6.44
N ARG A 306 8.35 19.42 5.54
CA ARG A 306 9.42 18.43 5.45
C ARG A 306 10.33 18.43 6.68
N SER A 307 10.58 19.60 7.28
CA SER A 307 11.30 19.67 8.55
C SER A 307 10.50 18.99 9.67
N LEU A 308 9.18 19.20 9.73
CA LEU A 308 8.31 18.54 10.71
C LEU A 308 8.24 17.03 10.49
N GLU A 309 8.18 16.58 9.24
CA GLU A 309 8.25 15.16 8.87
C GLU A 309 9.55 14.51 9.36
N ALA A 310 10.69 15.15 9.12
CA ALA A 310 11.99 14.65 9.57
C ALA A 310 12.05 14.54 11.11
N SER A 311 11.60 15.57 11.84
CA SER A 311 11.53 15.53 13.30
C SER A 311 10.59 14.43 13.80
N CYS A 312 9.45 14.21 13.14
CA CYS A 312 8.53 13.13 13.48
C CYS A 312 9.18 11.74 13.31
N VAL A 313 9.96 11.54 12.24
CA VAL A 313 10.72 10.30 12.04
C VAL A 313 11.75 10.07 13.15
N GLU A 314 12.49 11.11 13.55
CA GLU A 314 13.47 11.02 14.64
C GLU A 314 12.81 10.68 15.99
N GLU A 315 11.70 11.35 16.30
CA GLU A 315 10.92 11.09 17.53
C GLU A 315 10.39 9.65 17.59
N LEU A 316 9.81 9.16 16.48
CA LEU A 316 9.30 7.79 16.41
C LEU A 316 10.42 6.75 16.46
N ASN A 317 11.56 6.99 15.80
CA ASN A 317 12.71 6.08 15.90
C ASN A 317 13.24 5.98 17.33
N ASN A 318 13.30 7.12 18.05
CA ASN A 318 13.69 7.13 19.46
C ASN A 318 12.68 6.35 20.30
N LEU A 319 11.38 6.57 20.10
CA LEU A 319 10.32 5.85 20.82
C LEU A 319 10.37 4.34 20.55
N PHE A 320 10.46 3.93 19.28
CA PHE A 320 10.52 2.52 18.89
C PHE A 320 11.82 1.83 19.33
N GLY A 321 12.87 2.59 19.62
CA GLY A 321 14.09 2.08 20.25
C GLY A 321 13.96 1.84 21.76
N LEU A 322 12.96 2.44 22.41
CA LEU A 322 12.71 2.34 23.85
C LEU A 322 11.62 1.33 24.22
N GLN A 323 10.72 0.99 23.29
CA GLN A 323 9.63 0.04 23.49
C GLN A 323 9.37 -0.82 22.25
N ASP A 324 8.90 -2.05 22.47
CA ASP A 324 8.65 -3.06 21.43
C ASP A 324 7.17 -3.24 21.07
N GLN A 325 6.27 -2.62 21.82
CA GLN A 325 4.82 -2.65 21.62
C GLN A 325 4.24 -1.25 21.52
N PRO A 326 3.23 -1.02 20.66
CA PRO A 326 2.56 0.26 20.58
C PRO A 326 1.72 0.53 21.83
N THR A 327 1.71 1.78 22.28
CA THR A 327 0.98 2.24 23.46
C THR A 327 -0.11 3.25 23.07
N GLU A 328 -1.00 3.58 24.00
CA GLU A 328 -2.09 4.57 23.80
C GLU A 328 -1.55 5.97 23.40
N GLU A 329 -0.28 6.27 23.66
CA GLU A 329 0.39 7.50 23.21
C GLU A 329 0.41 7.64 21.68
N LEU A 330 0.27 6.52 20.96
CA LEU A 330 0.25 6.46 19.49
C LEU A 330 -1.17 6.42 18.90
N ASP A 331 -2.22 6.41 19.73
CA ASP A 331 -3.60 6.30 19.27
C ASP A 331 -3.98 7.43 18.30
N GLU A 332 -3.56 8.66 18.57
CA GLU A 332 -3.91 9.82 17.74
C GLU A 332 -2.83 10.21 16.72
N LEU A 333 -1.78 9.40 16.54
CA LEU A 333 -0.59 9.75 15.75
C LEU A 333 -0.94 10.25 14.33
N LEU A 334 -1.66 9.45 13.55
CA LEU A 334 -2.04 9.84 12.18
C LEU A 334 -2.97 11.05 12.19
N LYS A 335 -3.93 11.07 13.12
CA LYS A 335 -4.90 12.16 13.26
C LYS A 335 -4.19 13.49 13.50
N ASP A 336 -3.27 13.53 14.45
CA ASP A 336 -2.60 14.74 14.88
C ASP A 336 -1.64 15.28 13.82
N CYS A 337 -0.91 14.41 13.12
CA CYS A 337 -0.09 14.81 11.97
C CYS A 337 -0.94 15.42 10.84
N VAL A 338 -2.10 14.82 10.52
CA VAL A 338 -3.01 15.36 9.50
C VAL A 338 -3.59 16.71 9.92
N GLU A 339 -4.04 16.85 11.16
CA GLU A 339 -4.62 18.10 11.66
C GLU A 339 -3.57 19.21 11.79
N ALA A 340 -2.32 18.87 12.14
CA ALA A 340 -1.21 19.81 12.17
C ALA A 340 -0.90 20.35 10.76
N GLU A 341 -0.86 19.49 9.73
CA GLU A 341 -0.64 19.93 8.35
C GLU A 341 -1.78 20.85 7.86
N VAL A 342 -3.04 20.50 8.15
CA VAL A 342 -4.19 21.34 7.81
C VAL A 342 -4.11 22.73 8.46
N LYS A 343 -3.65 22.81 9.72
CA LYS A 343 -3.41 24.09 10.40
C LYS A 343 -2.30 24.89 9.71
N PHE A 344 -1.28 24.22 9.19
CA PHE A 344 -0.16 24.86 8.49
C PHE A 344 -0.58 25.50 7.15
N TYR A 345 -1.58 24.92 6.47
CA TYR A 345 -2.08 25.47 5.20
C TYR A 345 -3.03 26.67 5.35
N ARG A 346 -3.57 26.91 6.54
CA ARG A 346 -4.52 27.99 6.83
C ARG A 346 -3.82 29.27 7.27
#